data_AF-A0A167ZQM8-F1
#
_entry.id   AF-A0A167ZQM8-F1
#
_cell.length_a   1.000
_cell.length_b   1.000
_cell.length_c   1.000
_cell.angle_alpha   90.00
_cell.angle_beta   90.00
_cell.angle_gamma   90.00
#
_symmetry.space_group_name_H-M   'P 1'
#
loop_
_entity.id
_entity.type
_entity.pdbx_description
1 polymer ?
#
loop_
_entity_poly.entity_id
_entity_poly.type
_entity_poly.pdbx_seq_one_letter_code
_entity_poly.pdbx_strand_id
1 'polypeptide(L)'
;MVNSALESPTESLEDSTLIAVISLGVFEEISDYKSWVIHVQGAAALLVARGKEQFSSPMALKLFNQVRTDLITACVNENNPVSEDVLALQDEGKGHQDVSSSFWQIGLVGARCAKLLTNFKGYNIAIVSDLLYELNTLEQEFGIFGQLLSLEEPYSTIQDTAGQPDLICHGRIGVYEDMWAIRIWNNWRNLLMIVCRVKLFLLNEILMNALAPDNVWQTNL
;
A
#
# COMPACT_ATOMS: atom_id res chain seq x y z
N MET A 1 29.67 6.87 -1.07
CA MET A 1 29.71 5.51 -0.52
C MET A 1 28.55 4.68 -1.07
N VAL A 2 27.29 5.05 -0.82
CA VAL A 2 26.14 4.35 -1.43
C VAL A 2 26.17 4.39 -2.96
N ASN A 3 26.40 5.57 -3.57
CA ASN A 3 26.48 5.67 -5.04
C ASN A 3 27.55 4.76 -5.66
N SER A 4 28.72 4.64 -5.02
CA SER A 4 29.80 3.76 -5.48
C SER A 4 29.41 2.28 -5.40
N ALA A 5 28.71 1.88 -4.33
CA ALA A 5 28.18 0.53 -4.19
C ALA A 5 27.08 0.22 -5.22
N LEU A 6 26.22 1.20 -5.53
CA LEU A 6 25.19 1.08 -6.56
C LEU A 6 25.76 0.94 -7.98
N GLU A 7 26.92 1.54 -8.25
CA GLU A 7 27.64 1.39 -9.53
C GLU A 7 28.34 0.03 -9.69
N SER A 8 28.57 -0.69 -8.58
CA SER A 8 29.21 -2.00 -8.58
C SER A 8 28.18 -3.13 -8.81
N PRO A 9 28.35 -4.00 -9.82
CA PRO A 9 27.43 -5.10 -10.07
C PRO A 9 27.32 -6.12 -8.93
N THR A 10 28.32 -6.19 -8.05
CA THR A 10 28.33 -7.09 -6.89
C THR A 10 27.87 -6.39 -5.63
N GLU A 11 28.39 -5.19 -5.34
CA GLU A 11 28.03 -4.49 -4.09
C GLU A 11 26.58 -4.00 -4.12
N SER A 12 26.02 -3.67 -5.29
CA SER A 12 24.62 -3.27 -5.44
C SER A 12 23.61 -4.34 -5.00
N LEU A 13 24.03 -5.61 -5.00
CA LEU A 13 23.20 -6.75 -4.63
C LEU A 13 23.34 -7.13 -3.14
N GLU A 14 24.22 -6.48 -2.38
CA GLU A 14 24.42 -6.78 -0.97
C GLU A 14 23.31 -6.24 -0.07
N ASP A 15 23.02 -6.97 1.03
CA ASP A 15 22.11 -6.52 2.10
C ASP A 15 22.55 -5.15 2.66
N SER A 16 23.85 -4.92 2.81
CA SER A 16 24.45 -3.68 3.29
C SER A 16 24.02 -2.47 2.45
N THR A 17 24.06 -2.60 1.13
CA THR A 17 23.65 -1.57 0.17
C THR A 17 22.16 -1.32 0.28
N LEU A 18 21.33 -2.37 0.30
CA LEU A 18 19.88 -2.21 0.39
C LEU A 18 19.44 -1.59 1.73
N ILE A 19 20.11 -1.94 2.84
CA ILE A 19 19.89 -1.30 4.15
C ILE A 19 20.21 0.20 4.09
N ALA A 20 21.32 0.57 3.45
CA ALA A 20 21.71 1.98 3.32
C ALA A 20 20.71 2.76 2.45
N VAL A 21 20.22 2.15 1.37
CA VAL A 21 19.15 2.69 0.51
C VAL A 21 17.89 2.91 1.34
N ILE A 22 17.33 1.86 1.97
CA ILE A 22 16.13 1.96 2.82
C ILE A 22 16.28 3.07 3.88
N SER A 23 17.44 3.14 4.54
CA SER A 23 17.70 4.14 5.58
C SER A 23 17.68 5.57 5.05
N LEU A 24 18.17 5.81 3.84
CA LEU A 24 18.07 7.11 3.17
C LEU A 24 16.61 7.39 2.74
N GLY A 25 15.88 6.38 2.29
CA GLY A 25 14.45 6.50 1.98
C GLY A 25 13.63 7.00 3.18
N VAL A 26 13.88 6.51 4.39
CA VAL A 26 13.20 7.01 5.61
C VAL A 26 13.43 8.50 5.83
N PHE A 27 14.62 9.03 5.52
CA PHE A 27 14.89 10.47 5.62
C PHE A 27 14.16 11.27 4.54
N GLU A 28 14.11 10.75 3.31
CA GLU A 28 13.44 11.39 2.18
C GLU A 28 11.93 11.41 2.35
N GLU A 29 11.34 10.38 2.95
CA GLU A 29 9.90 10.32 3.25
C GLU A 29 9.43 11.53 4.07
N ILE A 30 10.30 11.98 4.99
CA ILE A 30 10.02 13.12 5.88
C ILE A 30 10.36 14.47 5.23
N SER A 31 11.38 14.51 4.38
CA SER A 31 11.94 15.77 3.86
C SER A 31 11.42 16.19 2.49
N ASP A 32 11.25 15.25 1.56
CA ASP A 32 10.68 15.48 0.24
C ASP A 32 10.04 14.22 -0.34
N TYR A 33 8.71 14.19 -0.29
CA TYR A 33 7.90 13.09 -0.80
C TYR A 33 8.19 12.75 -2.28
N LYS A 34 8.48 13.74 -3.13
CA LYS A 34 8.78 13.46 -4.55
C LYS A 34 10.10 12.72 -4.72
N SER A 35 11.13 13.14 -3.98
CA SER A 35 12.40 12.42 -3.94
C SER A 35 12.22 11.01 -3.41
N TRP A 36 11.41 10.83 -2.36
CA TRP A 36 11.09 9.51 -1.80
C TRP A 36 10.43 8.57 -2.82
N VAL A 37 9.46 9.03 -3.61
CA VAL A 37 8.82 8.20 -4.64
C VAL A 37 9.85 7.70 -5.67
N ILE A 38 10.75 8.57 -6.13
CA ILE A 38 11.81 8.21 -7.09
C ILE A 38 12.80 7.23 -6.44
N HIS A 39 13.17 7.47 -5.18
CA HIS A 39 14.05 6.60 -4.42
C HIS A 39 13.49 5.18 -4.31
N VAL A 40 12.22 5.06 -3.91
CA VAL A 40 11.54 3.78 -3.76
C VAL A 40 11.47 3.02 -5.09
N GLN A 41 11.30 3.70 -6.22
CA GLN A 41 11.40 3.07 -7.54
C GLN A 41 12.81 2.52 -7.80
N GLY A 42 13.86 3.26 -7.42
CA GLY A 42 15.24 2.77 -7.48
C GLY A 42 15.49 1.56 -6.58
N ALA A 43 14.98 1.58 -5.36
CA ALA A 43 15.06 0.45 -4.43
C ALA A 43 14.32 -0.78 -4.96
N ALA A 44 13.16 -0.60 -5.60
CA ALA A 44 12.42 -1.67 -6.26
C ALA A 44 13.22 -2.30 -7.41
N ALA A 45 13.94 -1.49 -8.19
CA ALA A 45 14.83 -2.01 -9.24
C ALA A 45 15.95 -2.87 -8.66
N LEU A 46 16.47 -2.55 -7.47
CA LEU A 46 17.42 -3.41 -6.75
C LEU A 46 16.78 -4.74 -6.33
N LEU A 47 15.52 -4.76 -5.88
CA LEU A 47 14.84 -6.03 -5.58
C LEU A 47 14.78 -6.94 -6.81
N VAL A 48 14.46 -6.36 -7.97
CA VAL A 48 14.41 -7.09 -9.25
C VAL A 48 15.79 -7.63 -9.61
N ALA A 49 16.84 -6.82 -9.49
CA ALA A 49 18.21 -7.23 -9.76
C ALA A 49 18.70 -8.36 -8.82
N ARG A 50 18.29 -8.34 -7.55
CA ARG A 50 18.61 -9.37 -6.55
C ARG A 50 17.86 -10.68 -6.78
N GLY A 51 16.75 -10.65 -7.51
CA GLY A 51 16.01 -11.85 -7.90
C GLY A 51 15.57 -12.72 -6.73
N LYS A 52 15.55 -14.05 -6.91
CA LYS A 52 15.03 -15.00 -5.91
C LYS A 52 16.00 -15.27 -4.75
N GLU A 53 17.27 -14.90 -4.88
CA GLU A 53 18.30 -15.17 -3.87
C GLU A 53 17.99 -14.48 -2.53
N GLN A 54 17.24 -13.36 -2.57
CA GLN A 54 16.79 -12.65 -1.37
C GLN A 54 15.84 -13.47 -0.49
N PHE A 55 15.29 -14.59 -0.97
CA PHE A 55 14.45 -15.48 -0.17
C PHE A 55 15.22 -16.58 0.56
N SER A 56 16.54 -16.66 0.37
CA SER A 56 17.41 -17.62 1.06
C SER A 56 17.88 -17.14 2.44
N SER A 57 17.69 -15.85 2.76
CA SER A 57 18.12 -15.26 4.03
C SER A 57 16.94 -14.56 4.74
N PRO A 58 16.73 -14.81 6.05
CA PRO A 58 15.73 -14.07 6.82
C PRO A 58 15.94 -12.56 6.82
N MET A 59 17.18 -12.09 6.72
CA MET A 59 17.48 -10.65 6.62
C MET A 59 17.04 -10.11 5.26
N ALA A 60 17.49 -10.72 4.17
CA ALA A 60 17.15 -10.29 2.82
C ALA A 60 15.63 -10.32 2.57
N LEU A 61 14.92 -11.30 3.13
CA LEU A 61 13.46 -11.36 3.08
C LEU A 61 12.79 -10.17 3.79
N LYS A 62 13.31 -9.73 4.94
CA LYS A 62 12.82 -8.53 5.62
C LYS A 62 13.06 -7.26 4.80
N LEU A 63 14.22 -7.16 4.15
CA LEU A 63 14.54 -6.02 3.28
C LEU A 63 13.63 -5.99 2.05
N PHE A 64 13.39 -7.15 1.42
CA PHE A 64 12.42 -7.31 0.33
C PHE A 64 11.04 -6.81 0.77
N ASN A 65 10.57 -7.28 1.92
CA ASN A 65 9.26 -6.93 2.44
C ASN A 65 9.13 -5.44 2.75
N GLN A 66 10.17 -4.81 3.30
CA GLN A 66 10.18 -3.36 3.56
C GLN A 66 10.08 -2.55 2.25
N VAL A 67 10.98 -2.81 1.29
CA VAL A 67 10.98 -2.07 0.01
C VAL A 67 9.70 -2.34 -0.79
N ARG A 68 9.16 -3.56 -0.75
CA ARG A 68 7.87 -3.89 -1.36
C ARG A 68 6.74 -3.06 -0.74
N THR A 69 6.69 -2.94 0.59
CA THR A 69 5.68 -2.11 1.28
C THR A 69 5.80 -0.63 0.88
N ASP A 70 7.02 -0.11 0.80
CA ASP A 70 7.28 1.27 0.40
C ASP A 70 6.85 1.51 -1.06
N LEU A 71 7.16 0.57 -1.95
CA LEU A 71 6.73 0.62 -3.35
C LEU A 71 5.22 0.61 -3.50
N ILE A 72 4.53 -0.29 -2.79
CA ILE A 72 3.06 -0.34 -2.81
C ILE A 72 2.49 1.00 -2.35
N THR A 73 3.05 1.58 -1.30
CA THR A 73 2.61 2.88 -0.76
C THR A 73 2.78 4.00 -1.79
N ALA A 74 3.96 4.08 -2.43
CA ALA A 74 4.20 5.03 -3.51
C ALA A 74 3.24 4.84 -4.69
N CYS A 75 3.03 3.60 -5.12
CA CYS A 75 2.11 3.24 -6.21
C CYS A 75 0.65 3.62 -5.89
N VAL A 76 0.18 3.36 -4.68
CA VAL A 76 -1.17 3.77 -4.23
C VAL A 76 -1.32 5.29 -4.27
N ASN A 77 -0.36 6.04 -3.72
CA ASN A 77 -0.43 7.50 -3.67
C ASN A 77 -0.34 8.15 -5.06
N GLU A 78 0.53 7.63 -5.92
CA GLU A 78 0.68 8.12 -7.30
C GLU A 78 -0.40 7.56 -8.24
N ASN A 79 -1.26 6.66 -7.75
CA ASN A 79 -2.25 5.90 -8.52
C ASN A 79 -1.61 5.22 -9.75
N ASN A 80 -0.49 4.53 -9.53
CA ASN A 80 0.26 3.77 -10.52
C ASN A 80 0.24 2.29 -10.13
N PRO A 81 0.36 1.36 -11.09
CA PRO A 81 0.43 -0.05 -10.77
C PRO A 81 1.78 -0.37 -10.12
N VAL A 82 1.80 -1.43 -9.31
CA VAL A 82 3.07 -2.03 -8.85
C VAL A 82 3.72 -2.73 -10.06
N SER A 83 5.04 -2.65 -10.18
CA SER A 83 5.78 -3.32 -11.26
C SER A 83 5.50 -4.83 -11.28
N GLU A 84 5.24 -5.38 -12.47
CA GLU A 84 5.00 -6.81 -12.66
C GLU A 84 6.19 -7.67 -12.19
N ASP A 85 7.43 -7.17 -12.32
CA ASP A 85 8.61 -7.88 -11.82
C ASP A 85 8.60 -8.03 -10.30
N VAL A 86 8.13 -6.99 -9.58
CA VAL A 86 8.01 -7.02 -8.12
C VAL A 86 6.82 -7.90 -7.71
N LEU A 87 5.73 -7.90 -8.48
CA LEU A 87 4.61 -8.81 -8.26
C LEU A 87 5.01 -10.28 -8.48
N ALA A 88 5.86 -10.56 -9.47
CA ALA A 88 6.42 -11.89 -9.68
C ALA A 88 7.30 -12.31 -8.49
N LEU A 89 8.18 -11.42 -7.99
CA LEU A 89 8.95 -11.68 -6.77
C LEU A 89 8.06 -11.90 -5.54
N GLN A 90 6.98 -11.13 -5.40
CA GLN A 90 5.99 -11.35 -4.34
C GLN A 90 5.35 -12.74 -4.44
N ASP A 91 5.05 -13.22 -5.64
CA ASP A 91 4.50 -14.58 -5.83
C ASP A 91 5.52 -15.66 -5.42
N GLU A 92 6.77 -15.51 -5.84
CA GLU A 92 7.89 -16.39 -5.45
C GLU A 92 8.10 -16.41 -3.93
N GLY A 93 7.98 -15.24 -3.27
CA GLY A 93 8.13 -15.09 -1.83
C GLY A 93 7.09 -15.83 -0.99
N LYS A 94 5.98 -16.32 -1.58
CA LYS A 94 4.94 -17.08 -0.86
C LYS A 94 5.48 -18.35 -0.21
N GLY A 95 6.43 -19.03 -0.84
CA GLY A 95 7.04 -20.26 -0.32
C GLY A 95 7.98 -20.05 0.87
N HIS A 96 8.29 -18.80 1.21
CA HIS A 96 9.38 -18.44 2.13
C HIS A 96 8.91 -17.69 3.38
N GLN A 97 7.61 -17.49 3.55
CA GLN A 97 7.05 -16.79 4.71
C GLN A 97 5.63 -17.24 5.03
N ASP A 98 5.14 -16.83 6.19
CA ASP A 98 3.76 -17.07 6.59
C ASP A 98 2.81 -16.18 5.77
N VAL A 99 2.21 -16.78 4.74
CA VAL A 99 1.23 -16.11 3.89
C VAL A 99 -0.07 -15.78 4.63
N SER A 100 -0.34 -16.39 5.78
CA SER A 100 -1.51 -16.06 6.59
C SER A 100 -1.31 -14.82 7.45
N SER A 101 -0.06 -14.40 7.71
CA SER A 101 0.24 -13.24 8.53
C SER A 101 -0.42 -11.96 8.02
N SER A 102 -0.81 -11.08 8.95
CA SER A 102 -1.40 -9.79 8.60
C SER A 102 -0.46 -8.93 7.73
N PHE A 103 0.84 -8.99 7.99
CA PHE A 103 1.83 -8.28 7.18
C PHE A 103 1.87 -8.76 5.72
N TRP A 104 1.73 -10.07 5.46
CA TRP A 104 1.74 -10.56 4.10
C TRP A 104 0.47 -10.15 3.34
N GLN A 105 -0.68 -10.36 3.98
CA GLN A 105 -1.99 -10.11 3.42
C GLN A 105 -2.19 -8.62 3.12
N ILE A 106 -1.72 -7.71 3.98
CA ILE A 106 -1.81 -6.26 3.72
C ILE A 106 -1.04 -5.85 2.46
N GLY A 107 0.10 -6.48 2.19
CA GLY A 107 0.85 -6.26 0.95
C GLY A 107 0.11 -6.76 -0.29
N LEU A 108 -0.63 -7.86 -0.20
CA LEU A 108 -1.44 -8.38 -1.31
C LEU A 108 -2.60 -7.43 -1.65
N VAL A 109 -3.38 -7.03 -0.64
CA VAL A 109 -4.51 -6.11 -0.85
C VAL A 109 -4.04 -4.71 -1.23
N GLY A 110 -2.89 -4.26 -0.73
CA GLY A 110 -2.28 -2.98 -1.12
C GLY A 110 -1.91 -2.94 -2.60
N ALA A 111 -1.27 -4.00 -3.12
CA ALA A 111 -0.95 -4.11 -4.54
C ALA A 111 -2.22 -4.10 -5.42
N ARG A 112 -3.29 -4.77 -4.97
CA ARG A 112 -4.60 -4.73 -5.66
C ARG A 112 -5.23 -3.35 -5.61
N CYS A 113 -5.13 -2.63 -4.48
CA CYS A 113 -5.59 -1.25 -4.38
C CYS A 113 -4.86 -0.32 -5.38
N ALA A 114 -3.54 -0.47 -5.53
CA ALA A 114 -2.78 0.30 -6.52
C ALA A 114 -3.27 0.04 -7.96
N LYS A 115 -3.52 -1.24 -8.30
CA LYS A 115 -4.09 -1.63 -9.59
C LYS A 115 -5.50 -1.07 -9.80
N LEU A 116 -6.36 -1.16 -8.78
CA LEU A 116 -7.71 -0.62 -8.80
C LEU A 116 -7.68 0.89 -9.07
N LEU A 117 -6.84 1.65 -8.37
CA LEU A 117 -6.70 3.09 -8.55
C LEU A 117 -6.20 3.47 -9.95
N THR A 118 -5.31 2.66 -10.51
CA THR A 118 -4.85 2.82 -11.90
C THR A 118 -6.02 2.62 -12.88
N ASN A 119 -6.83 1.56 -12.70
CA ASN A 119 -8.00 1.32 -13.54
C ASN A 119 -9.05 2.43 -13.37
N PHE A 120 -9.20 2.95 -12.15
CA PHE A 120 -10.11 4.04 -11.84
C PHE A 120 -9.70 5.37 -12.50
N LYS A 121 -8.41 5.66 -12.68
CA LYS A 121 -7.97 6.81 -13.51
C LYS A 121 -8.49 6.73 -14.95
N GLY A 122 -8.59 5.52 -15.51
CA GLY A 122 -9.13 5.25 -16.85
C GLY A 122 -10.63 4.97 -16.87
N TYR A 123 -11.34 5.33 -15.80
CA TYR A 123 -12.75 5.01 -15.60
C TYR A 123 -13.63 5.46 -16.77
N ASN A 124 -14.51 4.55 -17.18
CA ASN A 124 -15.65 4.82 -18.05
C ASN A 124 -16.79 3.84 -17.73
N ILE A 125 -17.97 4.08 -18.29
CA ILE A 125 -19.18 3.30 -17.99
C ILE A 125 -19.03 1.80 -18.24
N ALA A 126 -18.20 1.38 -19.20
CA ALA A 126 -18.05 -0.03 -19.57
C ALA A 126 -17.34 -0.86 -18.49
N ILE A 127 -16.49 -0.23 -17.67
CA ILE A 127 -15.71 -0.93 -16.63
C ILE A 127 -16.29 -0.78 -15.22
N VAL A 128 -17.40 -0.04 -15.05
CA VAL A 128 -18.02 0.21 -13.74
C VAL A 128 -18.34 -1.08 -13.00
N SER A 129 -18.94 -2.05 -13.69
CA SER A 129 -19.35 -3.32 -13.09
C SER A 129 -18.16 -4.10 -12.55
N ASP A 130 -17.08 -4.15 -13.32
CA ASP A 130 -15.84 -4.84 -12.94
C ASP A 130 -15.16 -4.14 -11.76
N LEU A 131 -15.13 -2.80 -11.78
CA LEU A 131 -14.61 -2.00 -10.65
C LEU A 131 -15.43 -2.21 -9.38
N LEU A 132 -16.76 -2.20 -9.46
CA LEU A 132 -17.63 -2.44 -8.31
C LEU A 132 -17.49 -3.87 -7.78
N TYR A 133 -17.33 -4.85 -8.67
CA TYR A 133 -17.06 -6.22 -8.26
C TYR A 133 -15.75 -6.30 -7.46
N GLU A 134 -14.65 -5.77 -8.00
CA GLU A 134 -13.35 -5.76 -7.32
C GLU A 134 -13.38 -4.99 -6.00
N LEU A 135 -14.07 -3.85 -5.95
CA LEU A 135 -14.28 -3.06 -4.73
C LEU A 135 -15.01 -3.83 -3.64
N ASN A 136 -16.09 -4.54 -4.00
CA ASN A 136 -16.84 -5.37 -3.06
C ASN A 136 -15.99 -6.55 -2.56
N THR A 137 -15.20 -7.18 -3.44
CA THR A 137 -14.27 -8.23 -3.06
C THR A 137 -13.22 -7.71 -2.09
N LEU A 138 -12.57 -6.58 -2.39
CA LEU A 138 -11.58 -5.96 -1.51
C LEU A 138 -12.18 -5.57 -0.16
N GLU A 139 -13.39 -5.01 -0.13
CA GLU A 139 -14.07 -4.64 1.12
C GLU A 139 -14.33 -5.87 2.02
N GLN A 140 -14.76 -6.99 1.44
CA GLN A 140 -14.93 -8.24 2.17
C GLN A 140 -13.60 -8.77 2.73
N GLU A 141 -12.55 -8.77 1.90
CA GLU A 141 -11.21 -9.17 2.32
C GLU A 141 -10.65 -8.28 3.42
N PHE A 142 -10.82 -6.96 3.32
CA PHE A 142 -10.44 -6.02 4.38
C PHE A 142 -11.20 -6.29 5.68
N GLY A 143 -12.48 -6.68 5.60
CA GLY A 143 -13.28 -7.07 6.76
C GLY A 143 -12.75 -8.33 7.45
N ILE A 144 -12.44 -9.38 6.68
CA ILE A 144 -11.85 -10.63 7.20
C ILE A 144 -10.47 -10.35 7.80
N PHE A 145 -9.64 -9.61 7.07
CA PHE A 145 -8.30 -9.23 7.50
C PHE A 145 -8.32 -8.38 8.77
N GLY A 146 -9.27 -7.43 8.89
CA GLY A 146 -9.40 -6.61 10.08
C GLY A 146 -9.68 -7.43 11.34
N GLN A 147 -10.40 -8.55 11.20
CA GLN A 147 -10.62 -9.50 12.30
C GLN A 147 -9.33 -10.22 12.67
N LEU A 148 -8.58 -10.72 11.68
CA LEU A 148 -7.28 -11.36 11.90
C LEU A 148 -6.28 -10.40 12.58
N LEU A 149 -6.16 -9.18 12.06
CA LEU A 149 -5.29 -8.16 12.62
C LEU A 149 -5.67 -7.80 14.07
N SER A 150 -6.96 -7.84 14.40
CA SER A 150 -7.41 -7.64 15.79
C SER A 150 -6.97 -8.75 16.75
N LEU A 151 -6.68 -9.94 16.25
CA LEU A 151 -6.17 -11.07 17.03
C LEU A 151 -4.65 -11.03 17.13
N GLU A 152 -3.96 -10.70 16.03
CA GLU A 152 -2.49 -10.64 15.97
C GLU A 152 -1.93 -9.41 16.68
N GLU A 153 -2.54 -8.24 16.48
CA GLU A 153 -2.05 -6.93 16.93
C GLU A 153 -3.17 -6.19 17.67
N PRO A 154 -3.62 -6.68 18.84
CA PRO A 154 -4.71 -6.05 19.57
C PRO A 154 -4.33 -4.63 20.01
N TYR A 155 -5.31 -3.73 20.00
CA TYR A 155 -5.15 -2.37 20.52
C TYR A 155 -6.35 -2.00 21.38
N SER A 156 -6.13 -1.11 22.34
CA SER A 156 -7.20 -0.55 23.16
C SER A 156 -7.56 0.85 22.69
N THR A 157 -8.73 1.33 23.08
CA THR A 157 -9.18 2.68 22.75
C THR A 157 -9.45 3.42 24.05
N ILE A 158 -8.96 4.66 24.14
CA ILE A 158 -9.31 5.60 25.19
C ILE A 158 -10.10 6.76 24.60
N GLN A 159 -11.01 7.32 25.39
CA GLN A 159 -11.78 8.50 25.03
C GLN A 159 -11.13 9.73 25.66
N ASP A 160 -10.68 10.67 24.84
CA ASP A 160 -10.27 11.97 25.30
C ASP A 160 -11.51 12.79 25.69
N THR A 161 -11.58 13.15 26.96
CA THR A 161 -12.61 14.01 27.53
C THR A 161 -12.16 15.47 27.63
N ALA A 162 -10.89 15.77 27.34
CA ALA A 162 -10.32 17.11 27.43
C ALA A 162 -10.67 18.00 26.23
N GLY A 163 -11.22 17.43 25.15
CA GLY A 163 -11.93 18.18 24.12
C GLY A 163 -11.01 18.94 23.16
N GLN A 164 -10.02 18.26 22.59
CA GLN A 164 -9.25 18.78 21.43
C GLN A 164 -9.77 18.19 20.11
N PRO A 165 -10.96 18.60 19.62
CA PRO A 165 -11.59 18.00 18.44
C PRO A 165 -10.77 18.20 17.16
N ASP A 166 -9.94 19.24 17.10
CA ASP A 166 -9.09 19.55 15.94
C ASP A 166 -7.86 18.61 15.85
N LEU A 167 -7.44 18.01 16.97
CA LEU A 167 -6.33 17.06 17.00
C LEU A 167 -6.78 15.60 17.11
N ILE A 168 -7.92 15.35 17.75
CA ILE A 168 -8.38 14.00 18.08
C ILE A 168 -9.75 13.77 17.47
N CYS A 169 -9.77 13.00 16.39
CA CYS A 169 -10.99 12.64 15.67
C CYS A 169 -12.00 11.98 16.62
N HIS A 170 -13.13 12.68 16.86
CA HIS A 170 -14.18 12.25 17.79
C HIS A 170 -13.69 11.91 19.22
N GLY A 171 -12.56 12.48 19.64
CA GLY A 171 -11.94 12.17 20.93
C GLY A 171 -11.46 10.72 21.07
N ARG A 172 -11.34 9.95 19.98
CA ARG A 172 -10.94 8.54 20.04
C ARG A 172 -9.44 8.38 19.84
N ILE A 173 -8.73 7.85 20.84
CA ILE A 173 -7.29 7.56 20.75
C ILE A 173 -7.08 6.05 20.78
N GLY A 174 -6.34 5.52 19.80
CA GLY A 174 -5.87 4.13 19.81
C GLY A 174 -4.56 4.00 20.60
N VAL A 175 -4.52 3.08 21.55
CA VAL A 175 -3.33 2.71 22.32
C VAL A 175 -2.86 1.34 21.87
N TYR A 176 -1.70 1.31 21.24
CA TYR A 176 -1.09 0.13 20.62
C TYR A 176 0.11 -0.33 21.44
N GLU A 177 0.49 -1.61 21.30
CA GLU A 177 1.65 -2.16 22.00
C GLU A 177 2.96 -1.52 21.56
N ASP A 178 3.14 -1.35 20.24
CA ASP A 178 4.35 -0.78 19.67
C ASP A 178 4.08 -0.01 18.35
N MET A 179 5.16 0.51 17.77
CA MET A 179 5.11 1.23 16.49
C MET A 179 4.74 0.33 15.30
N TRP A 180 5.00 -0.97 15.39
CA TRP A 180 4.67 -1.92 14.34
C TRP A 180 3.16 -2.11 14.24
N ALA A 181 2.49 -2.33 15.37
CA ALA A 181 1.04 -2.40 15.46
C ALA A 181 0.39 -1.11 14.92
N ILE A 182 0.90 0.08 15.31
CA ILE A 182 0.44 1.37 14.75
C ILE A 182 0.52 1.36 13.22
N ARG A 183 1.66 0.95 12.68
CA ARG A 183 1.93 0.99 11.24
C ARG A 183 0.98 0.09 10.46
N ILE A 184 0.81 -1.17 10.85
CA ILE A 184 -0.07 -2.11 10.12
C ILE A 184 -1.52 -1.64 10.20
N TRP A 185 -1.98 -1.25 11.39
CA TRP A 185 -3.33 -0.74 11.57
C TRP A 185 -3.63 0.50 10.73
N ASN A 186 -2.69 1.44 10.66
CA ASN A 186 -2.85 2.65 9.87
C ASN A 186 -2.84 2.34 8.37
N ASN A 187 -1.94 1.47 7.91
CA ASN A 187 -1.92 1.03 6.51
C ASN A 187 -3.24 0.34 6.12
N TRP A 188 -3.77 -0.52 6.99
CA TRP A 188 -5.05 -1.19 6.74
C TRP A 188 -6.19 -0.18 6.62
N ARG A 189 -6.29 0.76 7.56
CA ARG A 189 -7.33 1.82 7.51
C ARG A 189 -7.19 2.70 6.28
N ASN A 190 -5.97 3.08 5.92
CA ASN A 190 -5.71 3.90 4.74
C ASN A 190 -6.19 3.22 3.46
N LEU A 191 -5.84 1.95 3.26
CA LEU A 191 -6.28 1.18 2.10
C LEU A 191 -7.81 0.98 2.08
N LEU A 192 -8.42 0.68 3.23
CA LEU A 192 -9.87 0.55 3.33
C LEU A 192 -10.59 1.88 3.02
N MET A 193 -10.08 3.00 3.52
CA MET A 193 -10.65 4.33 3.22
C MET A 193 -10.59 4.63 1.72
N ILE A 194 -9.52 4.23 1.04
CA ILE A 194 -9.39 4.37 -0.41
C ILE A 194 -10.48 3.56 -1.13
N VAL A 195 -10.63 2.28 -0.79
CA VAL A 195 -11.68 1.41 -1.37
C VAL A 195 -13.06 2.02 -1.16
N CYS A 196 -13.38 2.41 0.08
CA CYS A 196 -14.68 3.03 0.41
C CYS A 196 -14.91 4.33 -0.37
N ARG A 197 -13.88 5.18 -0.52
CA ARG A 197 -13.98 6.44 -1.26
C ARG A 197 -14.26 6.22 -2.74
N VAL A 198 -13.53 5.30 -3.38
CA VAL A 198 -13.73 4.98 -4.81
C VAL A 198 -15.12 4.38 -5.01
N LYS A 199 -15.55 3.46 -4.14
CA LYS A 199 -16.90 2.88 -4.19
C LYS A 199 -17.99 3.93 -4.04
N LEU A 200 -17.87 4.84 -3.06
CA LEU A 200 -18.82 5.93 -2.87
C LEU A 200 -18.92 6.83 -4.10
N PHE A 201 -17.78 7.17 -4.71
CA PHE A 201 -17.75 7.95 -5.95
C PHE A 201 -18.55 7.24 -7.06
N LEU A 202 -18.27 5.95 -7.33
CA LEU A 202 -18.95 5.20 -8.38
C LEU A 202 -20.46 5.07 -8.12
N LEU A 203 -20.88 4.83 -6.88
CA LEU A 203 -22.30 4.75 -6.53
C LEU A 203 -23.01 6.10 -6.73
N ASN A 204 -22.37 7.21 -6.37
CA ASN A 204 -22.92 8.54 -6.62
C ASN A 204 -23.04 8.82 -8.13
N GLU A 205 -22.04 8.47 -8.93
CA GLU A 205 -22.10 8.61 -10.39
C GLU A 205 -23.25 7.80 -11.01
N ILE A 206 -23.45 6.56 -10.58
CA ILE A 206 -24.56 5.72 -11.04
C ILE A 206 -25.90 6.35 -10.66
N LEU A 207 -26.05 6.81 -9.41
CA LEU A 207 -27.27 7.45 -8.92
C LEU A 207 -27.58 8.73 -9.71
N MET A 208 -26.58 9.59 -9.93
CA MET A 208 -26.76 10.83 -10.69
C MET A 208 -27.16 10.54 -12.14
N ASN A 209 -26.53 9.56 -12.80
CA ASN A 209 -26.91 9.15 -14.15
C ASN A 209 -28.31 8.51 -14.23
N ALA A 210 -28.72 7.76 -13.20
CA ALA A 210 -30.07 7.19 -13.11
C ALA A 210 -31.14 8.27 -12.87
N LEU A 211 -30.79 9.35 -12.17
CA LEU A 211 -31.70 10.47 -11.85
C LEU A 211 -31.73 11.56 -12.92
N ALA A 212 -30.76 11.61 -13.83
CA ALA A 212 -30.67 12.56 -14.93
C ALA A 212 -30.66 11.89 -16.31
N PRO A 213 -31.74 11.19 -16.73
CA PRO A 213 -31.77 10.47 -18.01
C PRO A 213 -31.59 11.35 -19.27
N ASP A 214 -31.70 12.69 -19.15
CA ASP A 214 -31.69 13.62 -20.30
C ASP A 214 -30.48 14.57 -20.40
N ASN A 215 -29.48 14.50 -19.51
CA ASN A 215 -28.29 15.35 -19.65
C ASN A 215 -27.17 14.65 -20.43
N VAL A 216 -27.32 14.73 -21.75
CA VAL A 216 -26.26 14.54 -22.75
C VAL A 216 -24.97 15.22 -22.29
N TRP A 217 -23.91 14.42 -22.23
CA TRP A 217 -22.49 14.78 -22.14
C TRP A 217 -22.18 16.24 -22.52
N GLN A 218 -21.99 17.09 -21.51
CA GLN A 218 -21.09 18.23 -21.64
C GLN A 218 -19.82 17.91 -20.88
N THR A 219 -18.90 17.25 -21.60
CA THR A 219 -17.48 17.20 -21.28
C THR A 219 -16.95 18.62 -21.09
N ASN A 220 -16.30 18.87 -19.96
CA ASN A 220 -15.08 19.67 -19.82
C ASN A 220 -14.64 19.72 -18.35
N LEU A 221 -13.73 18.83 -17.97
CA LEU A 221 -12.40 19.07 -17.37
C LEU A 221 -11.88 17.81 -16.69
#